data_AF-A0A953BMC3-F1
#
_entry.id   AF-A0A953BMC3-F1
#
_cell.length_a   1.000
_cell.length_b   1.000
_cell.length_c   1.000
_cell.angle_alpha   90.00
_cell.angle_beta   90.00
_cell.angle_gamma   90.00
#
_symmetry.space_group_name_H-M   'P 1'
#
loop_
_entity.id
_entity.type
_entity.pdbx_description
1 polymer ?
#
loop_
_entity_poly.entity_id
_entity_poly.type
_entity_poly.pdbx_seq_one_letter_code
_entity_poly.pdbx_strand_id
1 'polypeptide(L)'
;MTVSILVILLCIAAGLAAIIGIAIQAFRHGGRLAWRWLLLPIGVLLSFAFIPASIGFAEGVWKTGHLELWMTIGVGSVGVLFQVLGWRAALRPRLSKGQCPACEYAIEGLSRCPECGRPCSPAAR
;
A
#
# COMPACT_ATOMS: atom_id res chain seq x y z
N MET A 1 -0.88 -29.54 -4.73
CA MET A 1 -0.53 -28.77 -5.95
C MET A 1 -1.51 -27.64 -6.27
N THR A 2 -2.83 -27.86 -6.28
CA THR A 2 -3.82 -26.82 -6.61
C THR A 2 -3.75 -25.56 -5.73
N VAL A 3 -3.58 -25.73 -4.41
CA VAL A 3 -3.50 -24.61 -3.45
C VAL A 3 -2.26 -23.73 -3.70
N SER A 4 -1.09 -24.32 -3.93
CA SER A 4 0.15 -23.58 -4.19
C SER A 4 0.06 -22.77 -5.49
N ILE A 5 -0.56 -23.32 -6.54
CA ILE A 5 -0.81 -22.61 -7.80
C ILE A 5 -1.73 -21.42 -7.56
N LEU A 6 -2.82 -21.59 -6.79
CA LEU A 6 -3.72 -20.49 -6.44
C LEU A 6 -3.00 -19.37 -5.69
N VAL A 7 -2.13 -19.71 -4.73
CA VAL A 7 -1.33 -18.73 -3.98
C VAL A 7 -0.39 -17.95 -4.90
N ILE A 8 0.28 -18.62 -5.83
CA ILE A 8 1.15 -17.97 -6.82
C ILE A 8 0.35 -17.01 -7.70
N LEU A 9 -0.80 -17.44 -8.23
CA LEU A 9 -1.67 -16.59 -9.03
C LEU A 9 -2.17 -15.36 -8.25
N LEU A 10 -2.51 -15.54 -6.97
CA LEU A 10 -2.90 -14.43 -6.08
C LEU A 10 -1.75 -13.45 -5.85
N CYS A 11 -0.52 -13.93 -5.68
CA CYS A 11 0.65 -13.06 -5.53
C CYS A 11 0.93 -12.25 -6.80
N ILE A 12 0.76 -12.87 -7.98
CA ILE A 12 0.89 -12.18 -9.27
C ILE A 12 -0.20 -11.11 -9.42
N ALA A 13 -1.46 -11.45 -9.12
CA ALA A 13 -2.57 -10.51 -9.15
C ALA A 13 -2.37 -9.33 -8.18
N ALA A 14 -1.85 -9.62 -6.98
CA ALA A 14 -1.41 -8.60 -6.01
C ALA A 14 -0.31 -7.69 -6.58
N GLY A 15 0.69 -8.25 -7.26
CA GLY A 15 1.73 -7.48 -7.95
C GLY A 15 1.16 -6.54 -9.00
N LEU A 16 0.26 -7.03 -9.85
CA LEU A 16 -0.43 -6.23 -10.86
C LEU A 16 -1.27 -5.12 -10.21
N ALA A 17 -2.00 -5.44 -9.15
CA ALA A 17 -2.77 -4.45 -8.38
C ALA A 17 -1.87 -3.35 -7.82
N ALA A 18 -0.71 -3.68 -7.27
CA ALA A 18 0.23 -2.67 -6.76
C ALA A 18 0.72 -1.74 -7.87
N ILE A 19 1.03 -2.25 -9.08
CA ILE A 19 1.41 -1.43 -10.23
C ILE A 19 0.29 -0.45 -10.59
N ILE A 20 -0.95 -0.94 -10.65
CA ILE A 20 -2.14 -0.10 -10.91
C ILE A 20 -2.30 0.97 -9.83
N GLY A 21 -2.14 0.60 -8.55
CA GLY A 21 -2.23 1.54 -7.43
C GLY A 21 -1.16 2.63 -7.48
N ILE A 22 0.08 2.28 -7.86
CA ILE A 22 1.18 3.25 -8.06
C ILE A 22 0.84 4.20 -9.22
N ALA A 23 0.34 3.68 -10.34
CA ALA A 23 -0.07 4.50 -11.47
C ALA A 23 -1.20 5.47 -11.08
N ILE A 24 -2.24 4.98 -10.40
CA ILE A 24 -3.35 5.79 -9.89
C ILE A 24 -2.83 6.89 -8.96
N GLN A 25 -1.93 6.56 -8.03
CA GLN A 25 -1.32 7.51 -7.12
C GLN A 25 -0.55 8.60 -7.89
N ALA A 26 0.26 8.21 -8.87
CA ALA A 26 1.04 9.14 -9.70
C ALA A 26 0.14 10.07 -10.52
N PHE A 27 -0.90 9.52 -11.17
CA PHE A 27 -1.88 10.31 -11.92
C PHE A 27 -2.68 11.25 -11.02
N ARG A 28 -3.15 10.79 -9.86
CA ARG A 28 -4.02 11.58 -8.97
C ARG A 28 -3.27 12.61 -8.16
N HIS A 29 -2.11 12.30 -7.59
CA HIS A 29 -1.46 13.18 -6.62
C HIS A 29 -0.28 13.98 -7.21
N GLY A 30 0.04 13.77 -8.49
CA GLY A 30 1.26 14.29 -9.11
C GLY A 30 2.50 13.71 -8.42
N GLY A 31 3.70 14.02 -8.89
CA GLY A 31 4.97 13.51 -8.31
C GLY A 31 5.24 13.86 -6.83
N ARG A 32 4.25 14.31 -6.06
CA ARG A 32 4.27 14.34 -4.60
C ARG A 32 4.34 12.89 -4.09
N LEU A 33 5.54 12.34 -4.10
CA LEU A 33 5.89 11.03 -3.53
C LEU A 33 5.62 11.06 -2.01
N ALA A 34 4.37 10.85 -1.62
CA ALA A 34 4.04 10.61 -0.23
C ALA A 34 4.57 9.23 0.14
N TRP A 35 5.50 9.11 1.10
CA TRP A 35 6.14 7.86 1.58
C TRP A 35 5.23 6.61 1.59
N ARG A 36 3.93 6.81 1.84
CA ARG A 36 2.85 5.82 1.75
C ARG A 36 2.76 5.08 0.39
N TRP A 37 3.27 5.62 -0.71
CA TRP A 37 3.30 4.93 -2.00
C TRP A 37 4.17 3.67 -1.95
N LEU A 38 5.22 3.66 -1.11
CA LEU A 38 6.10 2.51 -0.89
C LEU A 38 5.40 1.34 -0.20
N LEU A 39 4.24 1.56 0.43
CA LEU A 39 3.48 0.49 1.08
C LEU A 39 2.96 -0.54 0.06
N LEU A 40 2.66 -0.13 -1.17
CA LEU A 40 2.24 -1.03 -2.24
C LEU A 40 3.36 -2.02 -2.65
N PRO A 41 4.55 -1.58 -3.09
CA PRO A 41 5.63 -2.49 -3.48
C PRO A 41 6.17 -3.30 -2.30
N ILE A 42 6.30 -2.72 -1.10
CA ILE A 42 6.72 -3.46 0.10
C ILE A 42 5.66 -4.52 0.45
N GLY A 43 4.37 -4.17 0.38
CA GLY A 43 3.28 -5.09 0.64
C GLY A 43 3.29 -6.30 -0.29
N VAL A 44 3.59 -6.08 -1.57
CA VAL A 44 3.77 -7.17 -2.54
C VAL A 44 4.95 -8.06 -2.16
N LEU A 45 6.13 -7.48 -1.93
CA LEU A 45 7.35 -8.23 -1.58
C LEU A 45 7.16 -9.10 -0.34
N LEU A 46 6.50 -8.59 0.70
CA LEU A 46 6.20 -9.36 1.90
C LEU A 46 5.15 -10.45 1.64
N SER A 47 4.15 -10.19 0.78
CA SER A 47 3.13 -11.17 0.41
C SER A 47 3.70 -12.39 -0.33
N PHE A 48 4.85 -12.25 -1.00
CA PHE A 48 5.55 -13.39 -1.61
C PHE A 48 5.94 -14.47 -0.60
N ALA A 49 5.99 -14.17 0.72
CA ALA A 49 6.20 -15.16 1.77
C ALA A 49 5.12 -16.26 1.79
N PHE A 50 3.92 -16.01 1.27
CA PHE A 50 2.90 -17.06 1.15
C PHE A 50 3.28 -18.17 0.18
N ILE A 51 4.12 -17.90 -0.83
CA ILE A 51 4.56 -18.91 -1.80
C ILE A 51 5.38 -20.01 -1.10
N PRO A 52 6.52 -19.73 -0.44
CA PRO A 52 7.29 -20.75 0.26
C PRO A 52 6.50 -21.38 1.41
N ALA A 53 5.63 -20.63 2.11
CA ALA A 53 4.74 -21.22 3.11
C ALA A 53 3.80 -22.28 2.50
N SER A 54 3.21 -21.99 1.34
CA SER A 54 2.30 -22.92 0.66
C SER A 54 3.00 -24.14 0.06
N ILE A 55 4.23 -23.97 -0.44
CA ILE A 55 5.05 -25.07 -0.99
C ILE A 55 5.57 -25.94 0.17
N GLY A 56 6.18 -25.33 1.18
CA GLY A 56 6.73 -26.04 2.34
C GLY A 56 5.67 -26.81 3.13
N PHE A 57 4.43 -26.30 3.19
CA PHE A 57 3.31 -27.04 3.76
C PHE A 57 2.85 -28.20 2.86
N ALA A 58 2.73 -27.98 1.55
CA ALA A 58 2.29 -29.01 0.61
C ALA A 58 3.29 -30.17 0.43
N GLU A 59 4.59 -29.87 0.52
CA GLU A 59 5.67 -30.85 0.47
C GLU A 59 5.94 -31.51 1.84
N GLY A 60 5.28 -31.06 2.91
CA GLY A 60 5.44 -31.60 4.26
C GLY A 60 6.75 -31.22 4.95
N VAL A 61 7.50 -30.27 4.39
CA VAL A 61 8.74 -29.70 4.97
C VAL A 61 8.43 -28.99 6.29
N TRP A 62 7.30 -28.28 6.34
CA TRP A 62 6.82 -27.59 7.53
C TRP A 62 5.49 -28.16 8.01
N LYS A 63 5.49 -28.66 9.25
CA LYS A 63 4.27 -29.09 9.95
C LYS A 63 3.60 -27.89 10.62
N THR A 64 2.32 -28.02 10.96
CA THR A 64 1.52 -26.98 11.64
C THR A 64 2.09 -26.53 13.00
N GLY A 65 2.99 -27.31 13.61
CA GLY A 65 3.69 -26.93 14.84
C GLY A 65 5.00 -26.17 14.65
N HIS A 66 5.48 -25.97 13.41
CA HIS A 66 6.76 -25.32 13.16
C HIS A 66 6.60 -23.80 13.22
N LEU A 67 7.41 -23.14 14.07
CA LEU A 67 7.40 -21.68 14.23
C LEU A 67 7.69 -20.95 12.92
N GLU A 68 8.58 -21.51 12.09
CA GLU A 68 8.97 -20.98 10.78
C GLU A 68 7.76 -20.80 9.86
N LEU A 69 6.82 -21.75 9.84
CA LEU A 69 5.60 -21.68 9.05
C LEU A 69 4.75 -20.47 9.48
N TRP A 70 4.55 -20.32 10.78
CA TRP A 70 3.76 -19.22 11.34
C TRP A 70 4.40 -17.86 11.15
N MET A 71 5.74 -17.76 11.28
CA MET A 71 6.48 -16.54 10.96
C MET A 71 6.31 -16.18 9.49
N THR A 72 6.43 -17.15 8.58
CA THR A 72 6.31 -16.92 7.13
C THR A 72 4.89 -16.47 6.75
N ILE A 73 3.87 -17.11 7.33
CA ILE A 73 2.46 -16.68 7.20
C ILE A 73 2.29 -15.26 7.75
N GLY A 74 2.82 -14.97 8.94
CA GLY A 74 2.75 -13.65 9.57
C GLY A 74 3.36 -12.54 8.71
N VAL A 75 4.54 -12.79 8.13
CA VAL A 75 5.19 -11.88 7.18
C VAL A 75 4.30 -11.63 5.96
N GLY A 76 3.73 -12.70 5.38
CA GLY A 76 2.76 -12.58 4.29
C GLY A 76 1.55 -11.72 4.66
N SER A 77 0.98 -11.92 5.85
CA SER A 77 -0.17 -11.15 6.35
C SER A 77 0.15 -9.67 6.54
N VAL A 78 1.35 -9.33 7.02
CA VAL A 78 1.82 -7.93 7.09
C VAL A 78 1.92 -7.32 5.69
N GLY A 79 2.36 -8.10 4.69
CA GLY A 79 2.36 -7.69 3.30
C GLY A 79 0.98 -7.30 2.78
N VAL A 80 -0.04 -8.12 3.08
CA VAL A 80 -1.44 -7.82 2.72
C VAL A 80 -1.92 -6.54 3.42
N LEU A 81 -1.60 -6.36 4.70
CA LEU A 81 -1.95 -5.15 5.44
C LEU A 81 -1.35 -3.89 4.77
N PHE A 82 -0.09 -3.96 4.37
CA PHE A 82 0.59 -2.86 3.68
C PHE A 82 -0.03 -2.55 2.33
N GLN A 83 -0.44 -3.57 1.58
CA GLN A 83 -1.21 -3.34 0.35
C GLN A 83 -2.54 -2.64 0.61
N VAL A 84 -3.30 -3.05 1.64
CA VAL A 84 -4.56 -2.39 2.01
C VAL A 84 -4.33 -0.93 2.37
N LEU A 85 -3.29 -0.63 3.17
CA LEU A 85 -2.95 0.74 3.56
C LEU A 85 -2.45 1.58 2.37
N GLY A 86 -1.66 0.98 1.48
CA GLY A 86 -1.18 1.60 0.26
C GLY A 86 -2.34 1.95 -0.69
N TRP A 87 -3.29 1.04 -0.88
CA TRP A 87 -4.49 1.28 -1.66
C TRP A 87 -5.40 2.33 -1.05
N ARG A 88 -5.58 2.32 0.28
CA ARG A 88 -6.28 3.39 0.99
C ARG A 88 -5.62 4.74 0.75
N ALA A 89 -4.29 4.82 0.68
CA ALA A 89 -3.58 6.05 0.35
C ALA A 89 -3.78 6.43 -1.13
N ALA A 90 -3.69 5.47 -2.05
CA ALA A 90 -3.87 5.65 -3.50
C ALA A 90 -5.26 6.17 -3.89
N LEU A 91 -6.29 5.70 -3.18
CA LEU A 91 -7.68 6.05 -3.45
C LEU A 91 -8.17 7.27 -2.66
N ARG A 92 -7.31 7.91 -1.85
CA ARG A 92 -7.71 9.13 -1.13
C ARG A 92 -8.22 10.19 -2.12
N PRO A 93 -9.20 11.02 -1.71
CA PRO A 93 -9.68 12.12 -2.53
C PRO A 93 -8.52 13.00 -3.00
N ARG A 94 -8.60 13.48 -4.24
CA ARG A 94 -7.71 14.56 -4.69
C ARG A 94 -8.03 15.77 -3.82
N LEU A 95 -7.02 16.30 -3.13
CA LEU A 95 -7.12 17.61 -2.48
C LEU A 95 -7.60 18.62 -3.53
N SER A 96 -8.73 19.28 -3.27
CA SER A 96 -9.24 20.30 -4.18
C SER A 96 -8.28 21.49 -4.22
N LYS A 97 -8.29 22.26 -5.32
CA LYS A 97 -7.63 23.57 -5.35
C LYS A 97 -8.25 24.40 -4.22
N GLY A 98 -7.43 24.83 -3.26
CA GLY A 98 -7.91 25.54 -2.07
C GLY A 98 -8.00 24.68 -0.80
N GLN A 99 -7.54 23.42 -0.78
CA GLN A 99 -7.39 22.64 0.47
C GLN A 99 -5.93 22.51 0.91
N CYS A 100 -5.72 22.51 2.22
CA CYS A 100 -4.39 22.39 2.78
C CYS A 100 -3.85 20.97 2.62
N PRO A 101 -2.62 20.78 2.13
CA PRO A 101 -2.06 19.45 1.89
C PRO A 101 -1.76 18.65 3.16
N ALA A 102 -1.83 19.28 4.34
CA ALA A 102 -1.55 18.63 5.62
C ALA A 102 -2.81 18.39 6.45
N CYS A 103 -3.66 19.41 6.60
CA CYS A 103 -4.86 19.40 7.45
C CYS A 103 -6.15 19.09 6.65
N GLU A 104 -6.10 19.05 5.31
CA GLU A 104 -7.27 18.96 4.39
C GLU A 104 -8.28 20.13 4.54
N TYR A 105 -8.00 21.09 5.43
CA TYR A 105 -8.82 22.28 5.69
C TYR A 105 -8.94 23.17 4.45
N ALA A 106 -10.12 23.72 4.23
CA ALA A 106 -10.37 24.69 3.16
C ALA A 106 -9.65 26.02 3.46
N ILE A 107 -8.68 26.36 2.63
CA ILE A 107 -7.79 27.53 2.70
C ILE A 107 -7.96 28.43 1.48
N GLU A 108 -9.20 28.63 1.04
CA GLU A 108 -9.52 29.60 -0.01
C GLU A 108 -9.24 31.03 0.51
N GLY A 109 -8.31 31.73 -0.14
CA GLY A 109 -7.97 33.12 0.21
C GLY A 109 -7.12 33.30 1.48
N LEU A 110 -6.71 32.22 2.16
CA LEU A 110 -5.85 32.28 3.35
C LEU A 110 -4.37 32.05 3.04
N SER A 111 -3.49 32.82 3.68
CA SER A 111 -2.02 32.68 3.56
C SER A 111 -1.44 31.54 4.43
N ARG A 112 -2.16 31.09 5.47
CA ARG A 112 -1.79 29.97 6.37
C ARG A 112 -3.01 29.11 6.75
N CYS A 113 -2.85 27.78 6.90
CA CYS A 113 -3.92 26.91 7.42
C CYS A 113 -4.14 27.26 8.91
N PRO A 114 -5.36 27.63 9.34
CA PRO A 114 -5.63 27.95 10.74
C PRO A 114 -5.46 26.74 11.67
N GLU A 115 -5.70 25.53 11.18
CA GLU A 115 -5.59 24.29 11.97
C GLU A 115 -4.14 23.83 12.20
N CYS A 116 -3.28 23.95 11.19
CA CYS A 116 -1.92 23.40 11.27
C CYS A 116 -0.80 24.43 11.13
N GLY A 117 -1.13 25.72 10.98
CA GLY A 117 -0.17 26.83 10.88
C GLY A 117 0.73 26.82 9.64
N ARG A 118 0.64 25.80 8.78
CA ARG A 118 1.48 25.68 7.58
C ARG A 118 1.13 26.76 6.56
N PRO A 119 2.12 27.33 5.87
CA PRO A 119 1.87 28.27 4.77
C PRO A 119 1.04 27.58 3.69
N CYS A 120 -0.07 28.22 3.33
CA CYS A 120 -0.89 27.80 2.19
C CYS A 120 -0.05 28.07 0.95
N SER A 121 0.36 27.03 0.23
CA SER A 121 1.06 27.22 -1.04
C SER A 121 0.18 28.11 -1.91
N PRO A 122 0.67 29.26 -2.40
CA PRO A 122 -0.11 30.12 -3.27
C PRO A 122 -0.39 29.32 -4.53
N ALA A 123 -1.63 28.84 -4.70
CA ALA A 123 -2.07 28.36 -5.99
C ALA A 123 -2.07 29.58 -6.90
N ALA A 124 -1.09 29.57 -7.81
CA ALA A 124 -0.91 30.39 -9.00
C ALA A 124 -2.11 31.29 -9.36
N ARG A 125 -1.82 32.59 -9.51
CA ARG A 125 -2.58 33.48 -10.40
C ARG A 125 -2.68 32.85 -11.79
#